data_AF-O00894-F1
#
_entry.id   AF-O00894-F1
#
_cell.length_a   1.000
_cell.length_b   1.000
_cell.length_c   1.000
_cell.angle_alpha   90.00
_cell.angle_beta   90.00
_cell.angle_gamma   90.00
#
_symmetry.space_group_name_H-M   'P 1'
#
loop_
_entity.id
_entity.type
_entity.pdbx_description
1 polymer ?
#
loop_
_entity_poly.entity_id
_entity_poly.type
_entity_poly.pdbx_seq_one_letter_code
_entity_poly.pdbx_strand_id
1 'polypeptide(L)'
;KLQLCDYNLEKITDTNTTNTHNLLVDVLLAAKYEGNSLSKYMNENHGTVPKSNVCTVLARSFADIGDIIRGKDLYLGNKKYNETEREKEKLQRNLKYIFKKIYDGLNAKAKEYYSDDKSGNFYQLREDWWNANRLDV
;
A
#
# COMPACT_ATOMS: atom_id res chain seq x y z
N LYS A 1 5.76 -3.04 14.78
CA LYS A 1 5.83 -2.44 13.43
C LYS A 1 6.15 -0.97 13.62
N LEU A 2 7.30 -0.50 13.15
CA LEU A 2 7.60 0.94 13.10
C LEU A 2 6.75 1.57 12.00
N GLN A 3 6.45 2.86 12.16
CA GLN A 3 5.56 3.63 11.30
C GLN A 3 6.10 3.63 9.85
N LEU A 4 5.37 2.99 8.93
CA LEU A 4 5.70 2.96 7.51
C LEU A 4 5.51 4.36 6.89
N CYS A 5 6.36 4.76 5.93
CA CYS A 5 6.26 6.03 5.22
C CYS A 5 5.15 6.00 4.13
N ASP A 6 3.89 5.91 4.53
CA ASP A 6 2.74 5.79 3.62
C ASP A 6 1.80 7.01 3.63
N TYR A 7 2.27 8.14 4.16
CA TYR A 7 1.50 9.39 4.24
C TYR A 7 0.93 9.84 2.88
N ASN A 8 1.68 9.64 1.78
CA ASN A 8 1.19 9.98 0.45
C ASN A 8 -0.01 9.11 0.05
N LEU A 9 -0.02 7.83 0.44
CA LEU A 9 -1.16 6.94 0.20
C LEU A 9 -2.40 7.37 1.01
N GLU A 10 -2.21 7.84 2.25
CA GLU A 10 -3.29 8.37 3.09
C GLU A 10 -3.91 9.67 2.54
N LYS A 11 -3.15 10.41 1.73
CA LYS A 11 -3.53 11.70 1.14
C LYS A 11 -4.07 11.60 -0.27
N ILE A 12 -4.25 10.39 -0.83
CA ILE A 12 -5.00 10.21 -2.08
C ILE A 12 -6.43 10.70 -1.86
N THR A 13 -6.69 11.95 -2.22
CA THR A 13 -7.97 12.65 -2.03
C THR A 13 -8.81 12.58 -3.29
N ASP A 14 -8.16 12.64 -4.46
CA ASP A 14 -8.81 12.46 -5.75
C ASP A 14 -8.88 10.98 -6.14
N THR A 15 -9.58 10.23 -5.29
CA THR A 15 -9.96 8.85 -5.60
C THR A 15 -10.80 8.79 -6.88
N ASN A 16 -11.33 9.93 -7.36
CA ASN A 16 -12.19 10.00 -8.52
C ASN A 16 -11.45 9.87 -9.86
N THR A 17 -10.22 10.38 -9.96
CA THR A 17 -9.38 10.32 -11.17
C THR A 17 -8.30 9.25 -11.13
N THR A 18 -8.16 8.56 -9.98
CA THR A 18 -7.15 7.53 -9.79
C THR A 18 -7.50 6.25 -10.57
N ASN A 19 -6.67 5.93 -11.56
CA ASN A 19 -6.66 4.67 -12.29
C ASN A 19 -5.42 3.84 -11.92
N THR A 20 -5.23 2.69 -12.56
CA THR A 20 -4.08 1.79 -12.32
C THR A 20 -2.72 2.49 -12.36
N HIS A 21 -2.51 3.42 -13.30
CA HIS A 21 -1.22 4.11 -13.45
C HIS A 21 -0.98 5.12 -12.34
N ASN A 22 -2.01 5.86 -11.94
CA ASN A 22 -1.90 6.83 -10.85
C ASN A 22 -1.58 6.11 -9.53
N LEU A 23 -2.25 4.98 -9.26
CA LEU A 23 -1.97 4.18 -8.07
C LEU A 23 -0.53 3.66 -8.04
N LEU A 24 0.02 3.20 -9.17
CA LEU A 24 1.41 2.74 -9.22
C LEU A 24 2.39 3.85 -8.85
N VAL A 25 2.20 5.06 -9.38
CA VAL A 25 3.06 6.21 -9.06
C VAL A 25 3.06 6.52 -7.56
N ASP A 26 1.89 6.49 -6.92
CA ASP A 26 1.77 6.69 -5.47
C ASP A 26 2.47 5.59 -4.67
N VAL A 27 2.36 4.33 -5.10
CA VAL A 27 3.05 3.19 -4.47
C VAL A 27 4.57 3.30 -4.61
N LEU A 28 5.07 3.64 -5.80
CA LEU A 28 6.49 3.87 -6.06
C LEU A 28 7.04 5.01 -5.19
N LEU A 29 6.26 6.09 -5.05
CA LEU A 29 6.65 7.22 -4.22
C LEU A 29 6.73 6.82 -2.73
N ALA A 30 5.78 6.04 -2.23
CA ALA A 30 5.81 5.50 -0.87
C ALA A 30 7.04 4.60 -0.65
N ALA A 31 7.31 3.68 -1.57
CA ALA A 31 8.47 2.78 -1.51
C ALA A 31 9.80 3.57 -1.52
N LYS A 32 9.92 4.60 -2.37
CA LYS A 32 11.09 5.48 -2.42
C LYS A 32 11.31 6.20 -1.10
N TYR A 33 10.26 6.78 -0.51
CA TYR A 33 10.38 7.49 0.76
C TYR A 33 10.73 6.55 1.92
N GLU A 34 10.11 5.37 1.97
CA GLU A 34 10.42 4.33 2.95
C GLU A 34 11.88 3.89 2.84
N GLY A 35 12.37 3.58 1.63
CA GLY A 35 13.76 3.21 1.39
C GLY A 35 14.75 4.30 1.81
N ASN A 36 14.46 5.57 1.52
CA ASN A 36 15.28 6.70 1.94
C ASN A 36 15.30 6.88 3.46
N SER A 37 14.14 6.75 4.11
CA SER A 37 14.00 6.84 5.56
C SER A 37 14.81 5.76 6.27
N LEU A 38 14.70 4.51 5.81
CA LEU A 38 15.47 3.38 6.32
C LEU A 38 16.98 3.58 6.10
N SER A 39 17.38 3.99 4.89
CA SER A 39 18.79 4.27 4.58
C SER A 39 19.38 5.32 5.54
N LYS A 40 18.66 6.42 5.75
CA LYS A 40 19.05 7.47 6.72
C LYS A 40 19.17 6.91 8.14
N TYR A 41 18.16 6.18 8.60
CA TYR A 41 18.17 5.56 9.93
C TYR A 41 19.38 4.62 10.12
N MET A 42 19.68 3.80 9.12
CA MET A 42 20.82 2.87 9.17
C MET A 42 22.17 3.59 9.17
N ASN A 43 22.27 4.75 8.52
CA ASN A 43 23.47 5.58 8.54
C ASN A 43 23.66 6.29 9.89
N GLU A 44 22.59 6.81 10.48
CA GLU A 44 22.65 7.49 11.77
C GLU A 44 22.88 6.53 12.95
N ASN A 45 22.53 5.24 12.77
CA ASN A 45 22.62 4.21 13.81
C ASN A 45 23.67 3.13 13.46
N HIS A 46 24.81 3.55 12.92
CA HIS A 46 25.92 2.65 12.61
C HIS A 46 26.36 1.86 13.87
N GLY A 47 26.07 0.56 13.92
CA GLY A 47 26.46 -0.37 15.00
C GLY A 47 25.32 -1.15 15.65
N THR A 48 24.07 -0.66 15.59
CA THR A 48 22.90 -1.37 16.12
C THR A 48 22.23 -2.28 15.08
N VAL A 49 22.31 -1.91 13.80
CA VAL A 49 21.83 -2.74 12.69
C VAL A 49 23.04 -3.27 11.91
N PRO A 50 23.32 -4.58 11.97
CA PRO A 50 24.35 -5.20 11.15
C PRO A 50 24.12 -4.90 9.67
N LYS A 51 25.18 -4.58 8.92
CA LYS A 51 25.09 -4.36 7.46
C LYS A 51 24.46 -5.53 6.71
N SER A 52 24.61 -6.76 7.24
CA SER A 52 23.97 -7.97 6.72
C SER A 52 22.43 -7.92 6.76
N ASN A 53 21.85 -7.05 7.59
CA ASN A 53 20.40 -6.98 7.80
C ASN A 53 19.72 -5.88 6.97
N VAL A 54 20.45 -5.09 6.18
CA VAL A 54 19.88 -4.05 5.30
C VAL A 54 18.81 -4.65 4.39
N CYS A 55 19.15 -5.71 3.66
CA CYS A 55 18.23 -6.38 2.75
C CYS A 55 17.02 -6.96 3.49
N THR A 56 17.22 -7.46 4.71
CA THR A 56 16.13 -8.01 5.54
C THR A 56 15.15 -6.91 5.96
N VAL A 57 15.65 -5.73 6.33
CA VAL A 57 14.79 -4.59 6.71
C VAL A 57 14.03 -4.08 5.50
N LEU A 58 14.70 -3.90 4.36
CA LEU A 58 14.05 -3.49 3.11
C LEU A 58 13.00 -4.52 2.64
N ALA A 59 13.30 -5.81 2.70
CA ALA A 59 12.36 -6.87 2.32
C ALA A 59 11.11 -6.89 3.21
N ARG A 60 11.26 -6.59 4.52
CA ARG A 60 10.13 -6.47 5.45
C ARG A 60 9.26 -5.26 5.11
N SER A 61 9.86 -4.08 4.89
CA SER A 61 9.09 -2.89 4.50
C SER A 61 8.40 -3.06 3.14
N PHE A 62 9.06 -3.72 2.17
CA PHE A 62 8.44 -4.09 0.89
C PHE A 62 7.23 -5.02 1.07
N ALA A 63 7.36 -6.04 1.92
CA ALA A 63 6.25 -6.93 2.24
C ALA A 63 5.08 -6.18 2.92
N ASP A 64 5.40 -5.24 3.83
CA ASP A 64 4.43 -4.40 4.51
C ASP A 64 3.66 -3.49 3.53
N ILE A 65 4.36 -2.84 2.58
CA ILE A 65 3.72 -2.08 1.50
C ILE A 65 2.78 -2.99 0.70
N GLY A 66 3.26 -4.18 0.34
CA GLY A 66 2.46 -5.17 -0.38
C GLY A 66 1.22 -5.59 0.39
N ASP A 67 1.32 -5.84 1.70
CA ASP A 67 0.17 -6.20 2.55
C ASP A 67 -0.85 -5.06 2.64
N ILE A 68 -0.41 -3.80 2.66
CA ILE A 68 -1.31 -2.64 2.62
C ILE A 68 -2.11 -2.62 1.32
N ILE A 69 -1.44 -2.74 0.17
CA ILE A 69 -2.10 -2.71 -1.16
C ILE A 69 -3.06 -3.89 -1.31
N ARG A 70 -2.64 -5.08 -0.89
CA ARG A 70 -3.44 -6.32 -0.94
C ARG A 70 -4.59 -6.34 0.07
N GLY A 71 -4.66 -5.38 1.00
CA GLY A 71 -5.67 -5.34 2.04
C GLY A 71 -5.50 -6.43 3.11
N LYS A 72 -4.27 -6.92 3.29
CA LYS A 72 -3.85 -7.92 4.27
C LYS A 72 -3.14 -7.32 5.48
N ASP A 73 -2.81 -6.03 5.44
CA ASP A 73 -2.19 -5.35 6.57
C ASP A 73 -3.14 -5.33 7.78
N LEU A 74 -2.68 -5.90 8.89
CA LEU A 74 -3.45 -6.01 10.14
C LEU A 74 -3.30 -4.78 11.03
N TYR A 75 -2.40 -3.85 10.69
CA TYR A 75 -2.13 -2.68 11.50
C TYR A 75 -3.08 -1.53 11.14
N LEU A 76 -4.06 -1.27 12.00
CA LEU A 76 -5.04 -0.20 11.74
C LEU A 76 -4.55 1.21 12.13
N GLY A 77 -3.38 1.32 12.77
CA GLY A 77 -2.88 2.59 13.32
C GLY A 77 -3.59 3.01 14.61
N ASN A 78 -3.27 4.23 15.06
CA ASN A 78 -3.87 4.81 16.25
C ASN A 78 -5.13 5.61 15.89
N LYS A 79 -6.07 5.70 16.83
CA LYS A 79 -7.23 6.61 16.73
C LYS A 79 -6.84 7.95 17.33
N LYS A 80 -6.92 9.03 16.54
CA LYS A 80 -6.68 10.39 17.06
C LYS A 80 -7.91 10.87 17.84
N TYR A 81 -7.69 11.71 18.86
CA TYR A 81 -8.73 12.20 19.77
C TYR A 81 -9.93 12.84 19.02
N ASN A 82 -9.68 13.50 17.88
CA ASN A 82 -10.69 14.17 17.06
C ASN A 82 -11.10 13.40 15.80
N GLU A 83 -10.67 12.14 15.63
CA GLU A 83 -11.00 11.34 14.45
C GLU A 83 -11.90 10.16 14.82
N THR A 84 -12.92 9.91 14.00
CA THR A 84 -13.82 8.74 14.15
C THR A 84 -13.16 7.44 13.69
N GLU A 85 -12.19 7.58 12.79
CA GLU A 85 -11.51 6.55 12.00
C GLU A 85 -10.06 6.43 12.50
N ARG A 86 -9.45 5.24 12.41
CA ARG A 86 -7.99 5.10 12.59
C ARG A 86 -7.26 5.49 11.31
N GLU A 87 -5.98 5.84 11.43
CA GLU A 87 -5.14 6.29 10.31
C GLU A 87 -5.20 5.34 9.10
N LYS A 88 -5.03 4.03 9.33
CA LYS A 88 -5.00 3.05 8.23
C LYS A 88 -6.39 2.59 7.78
N GLU A 89 -7.44 2.83 8.55
CA GLU A 89 -8.82 2.55 8.11
C GLU A 89 -9.19 3.47 6.93
N LYS A 90 -8.80 4.75 7.00
CA LYS A 90 -8.99 5.70 5.90
C LYS A 90 -8.24 5.28 4.65
N LEU A 91 -6.98 4.90 4.80
CA LEU A 91 -6.17 4.37 3.70
C LEU A 91 -6.83 3.16 3.04
N GLN A 92 -7.25 2.18 3.84
CA GLN A 92 -7.89 0.98 3.31
C GLN A 92 -9.21 1.30 2.59
N ARG A 93 -10.03 2.23 3.10
CA ARG A 93 -11.23 2.69 2.39
C ARG A 93 -10.90 3.34 1.05
N ASN A 94 -9.89 4.22 1.00
CA ASN A 94 -9.45 4.85 -0.24
C ASN A 94 -9.01 3.79 -1.26
N LEU A 95 -8.19 2.82 -0.83
CA LEU A 95 -7.78 1.71 -1.68
C LEU A 95 -8.99 0.91 -2.19
N LYS A 96 -10.00 0.63 -1.35
CA LYS A 96 -11.21 -0.09 -1.81
C LYS A 96 -11.93 0.68 -2.90
N TYR A 97 -12.04 1.99 -2.74
CA TYR A 97 -12.65 2.84 -3.75
C TYR A 97 -11.85 2.86 -5.06
N ILE A 98 -10.53 2.98 -4.99
CA ILE A 98 -9.64 2.95 -6.17
C ILE A 98 -9.78 1.61 -6.90
N PHE A 99 -9.71 0.50 -6.19
CA PHE A 99 -9.85 -0.83 -6.78
C PHE A 99 -11.26 -1.09 -7.34
N LYS A 100 -12.30 -0.53 -6.73
CA LYS A 100 -13.64 -0.51 -7.32
C LYS A 100 -13.65 0.21 -8.67
N LYS A 101 -13.00 1.37 -8.78
CA LYS A 101 -12.89 2.09 -10.05
C LYS A 101 -12.10 1.34 -11.11
N ILE A 102 -10.99 0.73 -10.71
CA ILE A 102 -10.21 -0.14 -11.60
C ILE A 102 -11.11 -1.27 -12.11
N TYR A 103 -11.83 -1.96 -11.22
CA TYR A 103 -12.80 -3.01 -11.56
C TYR A 103 -13.88 -2.50 -12.51
N ASP A 104 -14.48 -1.34 -12.25
CA ASP A 104 -15.52 -0.74 -13.08
C ASP A 104 -15.03 -0.41 -14.50
N GLY A 105 -13.74 -0.13 -14.67
CA GLY A 105 -13.07 0.08 -15.95
C GLY A 105 -12.67 -1.19 -16.71
N LEU A 106 -12.80 -2.38 -16.10
CA LEU A 106 -12.46 -3.64 -16.75
C LEU A 106 -13.51 -4.06 -17.80
N ASN A 107 -13.07 -4.85 -18.79
CA ASN A 107 -13.98 -5.50 -19.73
C ASN A 107 -14.83 -6.59 -19.05
N ALA A 108 -15.91 -7.02 -19.71
CA ALA A 108 -16.87 -7.98 -19.13
C ALA A 108 -16.23 -9.30 -18.66
N LYS A 109 -15.31 -9.86 -19.45
CA LYS A 109 -14.61 -11.12 -19.12
C LYS A 109 -13.72 -10.98 -17.88
N ALA A 110 -13.02 -9.85 -17.76
CA ALA A 110 -12.17 -9.58 -16.60
C ALA A 110 -13.02 -9.31 -15.35
N LYS A 111 -14.16 -8.61 -15.48
CA LYS A 111 -15.12 -8.44 -14.38
C LYS A 111 -15.66 -9.77 -13.87
N GLU A 112 -15.98 -10.70 -14.76
CA GLU A 112 -16.43 -12.05 -14.41
C GLU A 112 -15.35 -12.82 -13.63
N TYR A 113 -14.09 -12.72 -14.06
CA TYR A 113 -12.97 -13.35 -13.36
C TYR A 113 -12.71 -12.75 -11.97
N TYR A 114 -12.79 -11.42 -11.83
CA TYR A 114 -12.58 -10.69 -10.58
C TYR A 114 -13.89 -10.39 -9.82
N SER A 115 -14.92 -11.21 -10.02
CA SER A 115 -16.25 -10.94 -9.46
C SER A 115 -16.16 -10.58 -7.98
N ASP A 116 -16.85 -9.50 -7.59
CA ASP A 116 -16.77 -8.93 -6.23
C ASP A 116 -16.92 -10.03 -5.16
N ASP A 117 -15.98 -10.08 -4.23
CA ASP A 117 -15.88 -11.08 -3.16
C ASP A 117 -16.98 -10.93 -2.09
N LYS A 118 -18.07 -10.22 -2.44
CA LYS A 118 -19.15 -9.72 -1.58
C LYS A 118 -18.71 -8.72 -0.51
N SER A 119 -17.41 -8.56 -0.29
CA SER A 119 -16.85 -7.67 0.73
C SER A 119 -16.44 -6.31 0.15
N GLY A 120 -16.47 -6.15 -1.19
CA GLY A 120 -16.05 -4.92 -1.87
C GLY A 120 -14.55 -4.65 -1.70
N ASN A 121 -13.76 -5.67 -1.32
CA ASN A 121 -12.31 -5.53 -1.14
C ASN A 121 -11.54 -5.79 -2.43
N PHE A 122 -12.11 -6.59 -3.34
CA PHE A 122 -11.46 -7.00 -4.59
C PHE A 122 -10.13 -7.71 -4.31
N TYR A 123 -10.08 -8.63 -3.33
CA TYR A 123 -8.83 -9.26 -2.89
C TYR A 123 -8.04 -9.89 -4.03
N GLN A 124 -8.71 -10.61 -4.94
CA GLN A 124 -8.04 -11.24 -6.09
C GLN A 124 -7.46 -10.20 -7.06
N LEU A 125 -8.21 -9.13 -7.36
CA LEU A 125 -7.73 -8.04 -8.22
C LEU A 125 -6.53 -7.32 -7.60
N ARG A 126 -6.55 -7.09 -6.28
CA ARG A 126 -5.45 -6.46 -5.56
C ARG A 126 -4.19 -7.31 -5.53
N GLU A 127 -4.34 -8.63 -5.34
CA GLU A 127 -3.23 -9.59 -5.40
C GLU A 127 -2.60 -9.62 -6.79
N ASP A 128 -3.42 -9.74 -7.84
CA ASP A 128 -2.94 -9.77 -9.22
C ASP A 128 -2.31 -8.43 -9.63
N TRP A 129 -2.88 -7.31 -9.17
CA TRP A 129 -2.29 -5.99 -9.35
C TRP A 129 -0.92 -5.89 -8.67
N TRP A 130 -0.79 -6.31 -7.41
CA TRP A 130 0.49 -6.30 -6.73
C TRP A 130 1.50 -7.19 -7.47
N ASN A 131 1.12 -8.41 -7.84
CA ASN A 131 2.00 -9.33 -8.57
C ASN A 131 2.47 -8.80 -9.92
N ALA A 132 1.63 -8.03 -10.62
CA ALA A 132 1.97 -7.42 -11.89
C ALA A 132 2.97 -6.25 -11.77
N ASN A 133 2.95 -5.51 -10.65
CA ASN A 133 3.71 -4.26 -10.51
C ASN A 133 4.86 -4.34 -9.48
N ARG A 134 4.91 -5.39 -8.67
CA ARG A 134 5.88 -5.54 -7.56
C ARG A 134 7.36 -5.62 -7.97
N LEU A 135 7.66 -5.71 -9.27
CA LEU A 135 9.03 -5.65 -9.78
C LEU A 135 9.48 -4.21 -10.04
N ASP A 136 8.53 -3.30 -10.26
CA ASP A 136 8.79 -1.87 -10.41
C ASP A 136 8.91 -1.17 -9.04
N VAL A 137 8.27 -1.73 -8.02
CA VAL A 137 8.27 -1.28 -6.60
C VAL A 137 9.53 -1.72 -5.88
#